data_AF-A0AAU7PNH2-F1
#
_entry.id   AF-A0AAU7PNH2-F1
#
_cell.length_a   1.000
_cell.length_b   1.000
_cell.length_c   1.000
_cell.angle_alpha   90.00
_cell.angle_beta   90.00
_cell.angle_gamma   90.00
#
_symmetry.space_group_name_H-M   'P 1'
#
loop_
_entity.id
_entity.type
_entity.pdbx_description
1 polymer ?
#
loop_
_entity_poly.entity_id
_entity_poly.type
_entity_poly.pdbx_seq_one_letter_code
_entity_poly.pdbx_strand_id
1 'polypeptide(L)'
;MTNSPKLITQEKMGIKIGILHCLEATKVCAGCGCLNAFNLKKGSFTEYAKEDVLAAYFTCNGCKEQNWASPTEDMGMIEKVERLQSEGIDVVHVGVCCENADGSFCERIVEIVEMIKLKGIRIKNRTHM
;
A
#
# COMPACT_ATOMS: atom_id res chain seq x y z
N MET A 1 -33.69 8.45 36.48
CA MET A 1 -32.40 7.78 36.21
C MET A 1 -32.38 7.44 34.72
N THR A 2 -31.93 8.37 33.89
CA THR A 2 -31.92 8.25 32.43
C THR A 2 -30.63 7.55 31.99
N ASN A 3 -30.74 6.31 31.51
CA ASN A 3 -29.61 5.59 30.92
C ASN A 3 -29.39 6.13 29.49
N SER A 4 -28.42 7.03 29.35
CA SER A 4 -27.90 7.41 28.03
C SER A 4 -27.04 6.26 27.48
N PRO A 5 -27.20 5.87 26.20
CA PRO A 5 -26.36 4.85 25.61
C PRO A 5 -24.92 5.35 25.56
N LYS A 6 -24.00 4.61 26.20
CA LYS A 6 -22.56 4.82 26.03
C LYS A 6 -22.24 4.59 24.55
N LEU A 7 -21.82 5.66 23.86
CA LEU A 7 -21.10 5.55 22.60
C LEU A 7 -19.85 4.71 22.87
N ILE A 8 -19.89 3.44 22.45
CA ILE A 8 -18.70 2.61 22.36
C ILE A 8 -17.89 3.24 21.22
N THR A 9 -16.93 4.10 21.57
CA THR A 9 -15.88 4.48 20.64
C THR A 9 -15.19 3.19 20.25
N GLN A 10 -15.35 2.75 19.00
CA GLN A 10 -14.59 1.64 18.45
C GLN A 10 -13.12 1.92 18.73
N GLU A 11 -12.49 1.11 19.58
CA GLU A 11 -11.04 1.14 19.76
C GLU A 11 -10.45 0.90 18.37
N LYS A 12 -9.78 1.93 17.84
CA LYS A 12 -9.14 1.83 16.53
C LYS A 12 -8.12 0.71 16.63
N MET A 13 -8.43 -0.45 16.03
CA MET A 13 -7.48 -1.54 15.83
C MET A 13 -6.22 -0.99 15.14
N GLY A 14 -5.08 -1.63 15.36
CA GLY A 14 -3.78 -1.18 14.85
C GLY A 14 -3.79 -0.81 13.37
N ILE A 15 -2.80 0.00 12.97
CA ILE A 15 -2.68 0.56 11.63
C ILE A 15 -2.74 -0.57 10.58
N LYS A 16 -3.65 -0.44 9.62
CA LYS A 16 -3.73 -1.34 8.46
C LYS A 16 -2.80 -0.85 7.37
N ILE A 17 -1.81 -1.67 7.04
CA ILE A 17 -0.73 -1.34 6.12
C ILE A 17 -0.93 -2.09 4.80
N GLY A 18 -0.80 -1.38 3.69
CA GLY A 18 -0.65 -1.96 2.35
C GLY A 18 0.78 -1.88 1.85
N ILE A 19 1.18 -2.77 0.95
CA ILE A 19 2.44 -2.67 0.21
C ILE A 19 2.15 -2.74 -1.29
N LEU A 20 2.53 -1.67 -2.00
CA LEU A 20 2.57 -1.61 -3.46
C LEU A 20 3.96 -2.04 -3.94
N HIS A 21 4.02 -2.98 -4.88
CA HIS A 21 5.27 -3.38 -5.54
C HIS A 21 5.13 -3.39 -7.08
N CYS A 22 6.25 -3.28 -7.78
CA CYS A 22 6.26 -3.27 -9.24
C CYS A 22 5.92 -4.67 -9.79
N LEU A 23 4.98 -4.75 -10.73
CA LEU A 23 4.61 -6.01 -11.39
C LEU A 23 5.80 -6.60 -12.17
N GLU A 24 6.54 -5.78 -12.90
CA GLU A 24 7.71 -6.25 -13.65
C GLU A 24 8.77 -6.86 -12.72
N ALA A 25 8.97 -6.25 -11.55
CA ALA A 25 9.93 -6.73 -10.57
C ALA A 25 9.56 -8.11 -10.02
N THR A 26 8.29 -8.56 -10.09
CA THR A 26 7.89 -9.87 -9.56
C THR A 26 8.49 -11.05 -10.34
N LYS A 27 9.10 -10.80 -11.52
CA LYS A 27 9.88 -11.81 -12.23
C LYS A 27 11.07 -12.33 -11.41
N VAL A 28 11.59 -11.51 -10.49
CA VAL A 28 12.73 -11.87 -9.62
C VAL A 28 12.45 -11.60 -8.13
N CYS A 29 11.58 -10.65 -7.82
CA CYS A 29 11.21 -10.26 -6.47
C CYS A 29 10.04 -11.11 -5.97
N ALA A 30 10.32 -12.01 -5.02
CA ALA A 30 9.30 -12.79 -4.33
C ALA A 30 8.64 -12.05 -3.13
N GLY A 31 9.01 -10.79 -2.88
CA GLY A 31 8.49 -10.01 -1.75
C GLY A 31 9.09 -10.36 -0.37
N CYS A 32 10.01 -11.32 -0.30
CA CYS A 32 10.61 -11.80 0.95
C CYS A 32 11.20 -10.67 1.80
N GLY A 33 11.91 -9.72 1.18
CA GLY A 33 12.48 -8.56 1.89
C GLY A 33 11.41 -7.69 2.55
N CYS A 34 10.36 -7.34 1.80
CA CYS A 34 9.23 -6.55 2.31
C CYS A 34 8.53 -7.24 3.50
N LEU A 35 8.21 -8.53 3.35
CA LEU A 35 7.53 -9.30 4.39
C LEU A 35 8.41 -9.48 5.64
N ASN A 36 9.70 -9.77 5.46
CA ASN A 36 10.63 -9.91 6.57
C ASN A 36 10.83 -8.58 7.33
N ALA A 37 10.93 -7.46 6.60
CA ALA A 37 11.03 -6.14 7.21
C ALA A 37 9.78 -5.78 8.03
N PHE A 38 8.58 -6.10 7.53
CA PHE A 38 7.34 -5.94 8.29
C PHE A 38 7.31 -6.85 9.53
N ASN A 39 7.56 -8.15 9.36
CA ASN A 39 7.47 -9.14 10.45
C ASN A 39 8.46 -8.86 11.58
N LEU A 40 9.67 -8.39 11.25
CA LEU A 40 10.72 -8.07 12.21
C LEU A 40 10.73 -6.60 12.62
N LYS A 41 9.78 -5.78 12.12
CA LYS A 41 9.71 -4.32 12.35
C LYS A 41 11.05 -3.61 12.08
N LYS A 42 11.61 -3.83 10.89
CA LYS A 42 12.89 -3.26 10.42
C LYS A 42 12.71 -2.32 9.23
N GLY A 43 13.76 -1.57 8.90
CA GLY A 43 13.75 -0.63 7.76
C GLY A 43 12.65 0.41 7.93
N SER A 44 11.80 0.57 6.91
CA SER A 44 10.69 1.52 6.94
C SER A 44 9.54 1.14 7.89
N PHE A 45 9.64 0.00 8.61
CA PHE A 45 8.59 -0.50 9.51
C PHE A 45 8.91 -0.37 11.01
N THR A 46 10.01 0.29 11.40
CA THR A 46 10.44 0.40 12.82
C THR A 46 9.48 1.18 13.72
N GLU A 47 8.64 2.02 13.13
CA GLU A 47 7.67 2.85 13.88
C GLU A 47 6.33 2.16 14.14
N TYR A 48 6.09 0.98 13.54
CA TYR A 48 4.82 0.27 13.68
C TYR A 48 4.81 -0.62 14.92
N ALA A 49 3.67 -0.62 15.60
CA ALA A 49 3.40 -1.45 16.76
C ALA A 49 3.15 -2.91 16.37
N LYS A 50 3.04 -3.78 17.38
CA LYS A 50 2.76 -5.21 17.19
C LYS A 50 1.35 -5.45 16.67
N GLU A 51 0.41 -4.61 17.06
CA GLU A 51 -1.00 -4.65 16.72
C GLU A 51 -1.27 -4.14 15.29
N ASP A 52 -0.30 -3.46 14.68
CA ASP A 52 -0.37 -3.02 13.29
C ASP A 52 -0.22 -4.21 12.34
N VAL A 53 -1.06 -4.26 11.30
CA VAL A 53 -1.24 -5.42 10.43
C VAL A 53 -0.91 -5.11 8.98
N LEU A 54 -0.26 -6.04 8.30
CA LEU A 54 -0.16 -6.04 6.85
C LEU A 54 -1.47 -6.58 6.27
N ALA A 55 -2.30 -5.68 5.75
CA ALA A 55 -3.65 -5.97 5.29
C ALA A 55 -3.78 -6.01 3.76
N ALA A 56 -2.81 -5.45 3.03
CA ALA A 56 -2.77 -5.52 1.57
C ALA A 56 -1.34 -5.71 1.04
N TYR A 57 -1.21 -6.49 -0.02
CA TYR A 57 0.05 -6.70 -0.74
C TYR A 57 -0.28 -6.85 -2.22
N PHE A 58 0.16 -5.90 -3.04
CA PHE A 58 -0.35 -5.79 -4.41
C PHE A 58 0.59 -5.14 -5.40
N THR A 59 0.41 -5.47 -6.68
CA THR A 59 1.20 -4.94 -7.78
C THR A 59 0.57 -3.72 -8.45
N CYS A 60 1.38 -2.93 -9.15
CA CYS A 60 0.91 -2.00 -10.19
C CYS A 60 0.23 -2.75 -11.36
N ASN A 61 -0.34 -2.02 -12.32
CA ASN A 61 -1.02 -2.60 -13.49
C ASN A 61 -0.08 -2.98 -14.64
N GLY A 62 1.24 -2.92 -14.43
CA GLY A 62 2.25 -3.30 -15.42
C GLY A 62 2.81 -2.14 -16.23
N CYS A 63 3.95 -2.39 -16.88
CA CYS A 63 4.59 -1.44 -17.77
C CYS A 63 3.72 -1.16 -18.99
N LYS A 64 3.88 0.00 -19.64
CA LYS A 64 3.06 0.42 -20.78
C LYS A 64 3.09 -0.58 -21.95
N GLU A 65 4.22 -1.24 -22.12
CA GLU A 65 4.45 -2.27 -23.14
C GLU A 65 3.66 -3.56 -22.86
N GLN A 66 3.25 -3.78 -21.62
CA GLN A 66 2.50 -4.96 -21.17
C GLN A 66 1.01 -4.67 -21.01
N ASN A 67 0.68 -3.46 -20.56
CA ASN A 67 -0.67 -2.99 -20.37
C ASN A 67 -0.78 -1.55 -20.88
N TRP A 68 -1.55 -1.37 -21.94
CA TRP A 68 -1.71 -0.07 -22.59
C TRP A 68 -2.56 0.89 -21.76
N ALA A 69 -3.55 0.37 -21.02
CA ALA A 69 -4.43 1.17 -20.17
C ALA A 69 -3.63 1.87 -19.07
N SER A 70 -3.89 3.16 -18.86
CA SER A 70 -3.40 3.85 -17.68
C SER A 70 -4.04 3.32 -16.40
N PRO A 71 -3.39 3.47 -15.23
CA PRO A 71 -3.99 3.14 -13.94
C PRO A 71 -5.41 3.69 -13.75
N THR A 72 -5.71 4.89 -14.26
CA THR A 72 -7.05 5.49 -14.18
C THR A 72 -8.05 4.97 -15.22
N GLU A 73 -7.62 4.18 -16.19
CA GLU A 73 -8.45 3.51 -17.20
C GLU A 73 -8.54 1.99 -16.97
N ASP A 74 -7.68 1.43 -16.12
CA ASP A 74 -7.63 0.01 -15.79
C ASP A 74 -8.66 -0.30 -14.69
N MET A 75 -9.77 -0.93 -15.07
CA MET A 75 -10.84 -1.31 -14.14
C MET A 75 -10.35 -2.18 -12.97
N GLY A 76 -9.37 -3.06 -13.20
CA GLY A 76 -8.80 -3.89 -12.14
C GLY A 76 -7.96 -3.08 -11.16
N MET A 77 -7.26 -2.05 -11.62
CA MET A 77 -6.53 -1.12 -10.75
C MET A 77 -7.47 -0.20 -9.97
N ILE A 78 -8.53 0.30 -10.62
CA ILE A 78 -9.57 1.10 -9.97
C ILE A 78 -10.21 0.30 -8.83
N GLU A 79 -10.71 -0.91 -9.13
CA GLU A 79 -11.33 -1.79 -8.13
C GLU A 79 -10.37 -2.10 -6.98
N LYS A 80 -9.09 -2.32 -7.29
CA LYS A 80 -8.06 -2.57 -6.28
C LYS A 80 -7.89 -1.38 -5.34
N VAL A 81 -7.78 -0.15 -5.86
CA VAL A 81 -7.64 1.07 -5.05
C VAL A 81 -8.91 1.33 -4.23
N GLU A 82 -10.09 1.08 -4.79
CA GLU A 82 -11.36 1.15 -4.05
C GLU A 82 -11.40 0.12 -2.92
N ARG A 83 -10.90 -1.09 -3.16
CA ARG A 83 -10.83 -2.13 -2.15
C ARG A 83 -9.91 -1.74 -0.99
N LEU A 84 -8.78 -1.07 -1.25
CA LEU A 84 -7.92 -0.54 -0.18
C LEU A 84 -8.69 0.42 0.74
N GLN A 85 -9.52 1.29 0.16
CA GLN A 85 -10.36 2.22 0.93
C GLN A 85 -11.40 1.46 1.76
N SER A 86 -12.14 0.54 1.15
CA SER A 86 -13.21 -0.20 1.86
C SER A 86 -12.67 -1.12 2.96
N GLU A 87 -11.46 -1.65 2.78
CA GLU A 87 -10.76 -2.45 3.80
C GLU A 87 -10.18 -1.57 4.93
N GLY A 88 -10.21 -0.25 4.79
CA GLY A 88 -9.72 0.70 5.78
C GLY A 88 -8.20 0.71 5.88
N ILE A 89 -7.48 0.59 4.76
CA ILE A 89 -6.02 0.73 4.75
C ILE A 89 -5.64 2.16 5.15
N ASP A 90 -4.82 2.31 6.20
CA ASP A 90 -4.38 3.60 6.71
C ASP A 90 -3.17 4.16 5.95
N VAL A 91 -2.29 3.28 5.47
CA VAL A 91 -1.03 3.63 4.82
C VAL A 91 -0.60 2.57 3.81
N VAL A 92 -0.08 3.00 2.66
CA VAL A 92 0.56 2.13 1.68
C VAL A 92 2.05 2.47 1.60
N HIS A 93 2.88 1.44 1.78
CA HIS A 93 4.30 1.51 1.47
C HIS A 93 4.53 1.21 -0.01
N VAL A 94 5.27 2.06 -0.71
CA VAL A 94 5.70 1.85 -2.09
C VAL A 94 7.08 1.21 -2.05
N GLY A 95 7.17 -0.06 -2.41
CA GLY A 95 8.41 -0.82 -2.33
C GLY A 95 9.53 -0.20 -3.16
N VAL A 96 10.78 -0.41 -2.74
CA VAL A 96 11.96 0.12 -3.44
C VAL A 96 12.07 -0.39 -4.89
N CYS A 97 11.48 -1.55 -5.19
CA CYS A 97 11.38 -2.06 -6.56
C CYS A 97 10.51 -1.21 -7.51
N CYS A 98 9.81 -0.21 -6.99
CA CYS A 98 9.10 0.80 -7.77
C CYS A 98 9.96 2.03 -8.06
N GLU A 99 11.10 2.21 -7.37
CA GLU A 99 12.04 3.31 -7.59
C GLU A 99 12.94 3.02 -8.80
N ASN A 100 13.10 4.04 -9.64
CA ASN A 100 14.15 4.10 -10.64
C ASN A 100 15.51 4.32 -9.96
N ALA A 101 16.60 4.21 -10.74
CA ALA A 101 17.96 4.37 -10.22
C ALA A 101 18.22 5.76 -9.60
N ASP A 102 17.49 6.79 -10.02
CA ASP A 102 17.55 8.15 -9.48
C ASP A 102 16.62 8.38 -8.26
N GLY A 103 15.91 7.35 -7.81
CA GLY A 103 14.93 7.42 -6.72
C GLY A 103 13.54 7.91 -7.12
N SER A 104 13.32 8.27 -8.39
CA SER A 104 11.99 8.64 -8.90
C SER A 104 11.10 7.41 -9.09
N PHE A 105 9.79 7.61 -9.22
CA PHE A 105 8.86 6.55 -9.61
C PHE A 105 8.52 6.64 -11.10
N CYS A 106 8.26 5.51 -11.74
CA CYS A 106 7.72 5.51 -13.11
C CYS A 106 6.29 6.07 -13.15
N GLU A 107 5.84 6.49 -14.33
CA GLU A 107 4.53 7.16 -14.53
C GLU A 107 3.36 6.36 -13.93
N ARG A 108 3.37 5.03 -14.09
CA ARG A 108 2.34 4.13 -13.56
C ARG A 108 2.26 4.20 -12.04
N ILE A 109 3.40 4.20 -11.36
CA ILE A 109 3.46 4.25 -9.90
C ILE A 109 3.03 5.62 -9.39
N VAL A 110 3.45 6.71 -10.07
CA VAL A 110 3.04 8.08 -9.71
C VAL A 110 1.53 8.21 -9.74
N GLU A 111 0.88 7.74 -10.80
CA GLU A 111 -0.56 7.81 -10.96
C GLU A 111 -1.31 6.95 -9.94
N ILE A 112 -0.86 5.71 -9.69
CA ILE A 112 -1.43 4.84 -8.64
C ILE A 112 -1.29 5.48 -7.25
N VAL A 113 -0.14 6.07 -6.94
CA VAL A 113 0.11 6.80 -5.69
C VAL A 113 -0.90 7.93 -5.53
N GLU A 114 -1.20 8.67 -6.60
CA GLU A 114 -2.20 9.73 -6.56
C GLU A 114 -3.62 9.18 -6.37
N MET A 115 -4.00 8.11 -7.08
CA MET A 115 -5.27 7.43 -6.88
C MET A 115 -5.47 6.99 -5.42
N ILE A 116 -4.43 6.45 -4.78
CA ILE A 116 -4.46 6.02 -3.38
C ILE A 116 -4.59 7.22 -2.42
N LYS A 117 -3.85 8.32 -2.66
CA LYS A 117 -3.97 9.55 -1.86
C LYS A 117 -5.36 10.16 -1.95
N LEU A 118 -5.97 10.17 -3.13
CA LEU A 118 -7.35 10.64 -3.33
C LEU A 118 -8.39 9.84 -2.54
N LYS A 119 -8.08 8.58 -2.16
CA LYS A 119 -8.90 7.79 -1.23
C LYS A 119 -8.66 8.11 0.25
N GLY A 120 -7.78 9.06 0.56
CA GLY A 120 -7.42 9.45 1.94
C GLY A 120 -6.36 8.55 2.59
N ILE A 121 -5.70 7.70 1.82
CA ILE A 121 -4.71 6.73 2.32
C ILE A 121 -3.31 7.36 2.27
N ARG A 122 -2.54 7.23 3.36
CA ARG A 122 -1.18 7.79 3.43
C ARG A 122 -0.21 6.98 2.57
N ILE A 123 0.84 7.63 2.09
CA ILE A 123 1.91 6.99 1.32
C ILE A 123 3.22 7.08 2.10
N LYS A 124 3.97 5.99 2.13
CA LYS A 124 5.37 5.95 2.53
C LYS A 124 6.22 5.32 1.45
N ASN A 125 7.40 5.88 1.22
CA ASN A 125 8.34 5.28 0.30
C ASN A 125 9.14 4.20 1.03
N ARG A 126 9.53 3.17 0.27
CA ARG A 126 10.37 2.04 0.67
C ARG A 126 9.72 1.10 1.68
N THR A 127 10.37 -0.06 1.81
CA THR A 127 9.96 -1.15 2.68
C THR A 127 11.14 -1.68 3.48
N HIS A 128 12.02 -2.46 2.84
CA HIS A 128 13.06 -3.26 3.50
C HIS A 128 14.47 -2.64 3.46
N MET A 129 14.59 -1.41 2.96
CA MET A 129 15.82 -0.62 2.92
C MET A 129 15.84 0.37 4.08
#